data_AF-A0AAF0PSZ5-F1
#
_entry.id   AF-A0AAF0PSZ5-F1
#
_cell.length_a   1.000
_cell.length_b   1.000
_cell.length_c   1.000
_cell.angle_alpha   90.00
_cell.angle_beta   90.00
_cell.angle_gamma   90.00
#
_symmetry.space_group_name_H-M   'P 1'
#
loop_
_entity.id
_entity.type
_entity.pdbx_description
1 polymer ?
#
loop_
_entity_poly.entity_id
_entity_poly.type
_entity_poly.pdbx_seq_one_letter_code
_entity_poly.pdbx_strand_id
1 'polypeptide(L)'
;KIACFTKKAHELSTLCDAQLGIVIFSPSEEILWPTENQAKERFENYLSFDWDTRKLNIETQESSLDKKMKAQEKNIRKMEQKNEEKKMELLFNEVINGKSYLELDARELKGMIKLIALNKTKVDECKKQLQEEDQPIKNNDNNIEEKNDSIPKNNYV
;
A
#
# COMPACT_ATOMS: atom_id res chain seq x y z
N LYS A 1 -36.51 12.18 9.90
CA LYS A 1 -35.16 12.14 9.28
C LYS A 1 -34.18 13.05 10.02
N ILE A 2 -34.50 14.34 10.19
CA ILE A 2 -33.70 15.30 10.98
C ILE A 2 -33.36 14.78 12.39
N ALA A 3 -34.34 14.31 13.16
CA ALA A 3 -34.10 13.79 14.52
C ALA A 3 -33.11 12.59 14.57
N CYS A 4 -33.11 11.75 13.55
CA CYS A 4 -32.15 10.65 13.44
C CYS A 4 -30.73 11.17 13.15
N PHE A 5 -30.63 12.18 12.27
CA PHE A 5 -29.38 12.83 11.94
C PHE A 5 -28.75 13.55 13.14
N THR A 6 -29.55 14.35 13.87
CA THR A 6 -29.06 15.04 15.07
C THR A 6 -28.71 14.09 16.21
N LYS A 7 -29.42 12.96 16.35
CA LYS A 7 -29.02 11.89 17.28
C LYS A 7 -27.65 11.31 16.93
N LYS A 8 -27.40 11.01 15.64
CA LYS A 8 -26.10 10.51 15.18
C LYS A 8 -24.98 11.53 15.36
N ALA A 9 -25.26 12.81 15.13
CA ALA A 9 -24.32 13.90 15.39
C ALA A 9 -23.99 14.03 16.88
N HIS A 10 -24.97 13.85 17.77
CA HIS A 10 -24.75 13.82 19.21
C HIS A 10 -23.86 12.64 19.62
N GLU A 11 -24.18 11.42 19.16
CA GLU A 11 -23.36 10.22 19.40
C GLU A 11 -21.91 10.45 18.95
N LEU A 12 -21.71 11.00 17.75
CA LEU A 12 -20.38 11.31 17.23
C LEU A 12 -19.64 12.37 18.05
N SER A 13 -20.35 13.43 18.45
CA SER A 13 -19.80 14.49 19.32
C SER A 13 -19.30 13.91 20.64
N THR A 14 -20.10 13.04 21.27
CA THR A 14 -19.75 12.41 22.56
C THR A 14 -18.63 11.39 22.44
N LEU A 15 -18.64 10.53 21.41
CA LEU A 15 -17.64 9.47 21.27
C LEU A 15 -16.26 9.99 20.86
N CYS A 16 -16.22 11.07 20.10
CA CYS A 16 -14.97 11.61 19.55
C CYS A 16 -14.50 12.90 20.24
N ASP A 17 -15.20 13.36 21.28
CA ASP A 17 -14.95 14.65 21.95
C ASP A 17 -14.82 15.81 20.95
N ALA A 18 -15.77 15.86 20.01
CA ALA A 18 -15.75 16.80 18.89
C ALA A 18 -16.90 17.80 18.97
N GLN A 19 -16.64 19.06 18.64
CA GLN A 19 -17.67 20.08 18.49
C GLN A 19 -18.30 20.00 17.10
N LEU A 20 -19.61 19.75 17.02
CA LEU A 20 -20.34 19.60 15.74
C LEU A 20 -21.43 20.66 15.56
N GLY A 21 -21.38 21.46 14.49
CA GLY A 21 -22.47 22.35 14.10
C GLY A 21 -23.24 21.76 12.92
N ILE A 22 -24.57 21.88 12.93
CA ILE A 22 -25.41 21.51 11.77
C ILE A 22 -26.35 22.66 11.44
N VAL A 23 -26.41 23.02 10.16
CA VAL A 23 -27.47 23.85 9.57
C VAL A 23 -28.23 23.02 8.54
N ILE A 24 -29.56 23.01 8.65
CA ILE A 24 -30.44 22.40 7.64
C ILE A 24 -31.43 23.45 7.18
N PHE A 25 -31.37 23.78 5.90
CA PHE A 25 -32.39 24.58 5.24
C PHE A 25 -33.43 23.65 4.63
N SER A 26 -34.68 23.78 5.07
CA SER A 26 -35.83 23.13 4.45
C SER A 26 -36.78 24.20 3.90
N PRO A 27 -37.72 23.85 3.01
CA PRO A 27 -38.69 24.81 2.49
C PRO A 27 -39.56 25.50 3.56
N SER A 28 -39.68 24.90 4.75
CA SER A 28 -40.57 25.37 5.81
C SER A 28 -39.84 25.96 7.01
N GLU A 29 -38.60 25.52 7.27
CA GLU A 29 -37.84 25.93 8.44
C GLU A 29 -36.32 25.80 8.23
N GLU A 30 -35.57 26.62 8.96
CA GLU A 30 -34.14 26.47 9.19
C GLU A 30 -33.92 25.80 10.54
N ILE A 31 -33.05 24.79 10.57
CA ILE A 31 -32.71 24.08 11.80
C ILE A 31 -31.23 24.27 12.10
N LEU A 32 -30.96 24.84 13.29
CA LEU A 32 -29.63 25.03 13.85
C LEU A 32 -29.47 24.12 15.06
N TRP A 33 -28.48 23.23 15.01
CA TRP A 33 -28.21 22.25 16.07
C TRP A 33 -26.75 22.38 16.57
N PRO A 34 -26.48 22.23 17.89
CA PRO A 34 -27.37 21.72 18.95
C PRO A 34 -28.45 22.69 19.43
N THR A 35 -28.04 23.91 19.74
CA THR A 35 -28.91 25.07 19.93
C THR A 35 -28.48 26.13 18.94
N GLU A 36 -29.35 27.11 18.70
CA GLU A 36 -29.05 28.21 17.78
C GLU A 36 -27.74 28.92 18.13
N ASN A 37 -27.55 29.30 19.40
CA ASN A 37 -26.34 30.00 19.84
C ASN A 37 -25.08 29.13 19.70
N GLN A 38 -25.15 27.85 20.10
CA GLN A 38 -24.00 26.95 20.01
C GLN A 38 -23.64 26.61 18.57
N ALA A 39 -24.64 26.46 17.70
CA ALA A 39 -24.40 26.26 16.28
C ALA A 39 -23.71 27.48 15.69
N LYS A 40 -24.23 28.69 15.93
CA LYS A 40 -23.66 29.95 15.46
C LYS A 40 -22.22 30.13 15.92
N GLU A 41 -21.96 29.97 17.23
CA GLU A 41 -20.60 30.04 17.79
C GLU A 41 -19.63 29.07 17.09
N ARG A 42 -20.06 27.82 16.84
CA ARG A 42 -19.24 26.82 16.14
C ARG A 42 -18.94 27.24 14.69
N PHE A 43 -19.93 27.80 13.98
CA PHE A 43 -19.74 28.28 12.62
C PHE A 43 -18.87 29.54 12.57
N GLU A 44 -19.03 30.47 13.50
CA GLU A 44 -18.19 31.66 13.63
C GLU A 44 -16.73 31.27 13.92
N ASN A 45 -16.52 30.34 14.86
CA ASN A 45 -15.19 29.78 15.13
C ASN A 45 -14.60 29.12 13.88
N TYR A 46 -15.38 28.32 13.15
CA TYR A 46 -14.94 27.75 11.87
C TYR A 46 -14.59 28.85 10.85
N LEU A 47 -15.43 29.87 10.68
CA LEU A 47 -15.23 30.96 9.72
C LEU A 47 -14.06 31.89 10.09
N SER A 48 -13.61 31.88 11.35
CA SER A 48 -12.43 32.64 11.79
C SER A 48 -11.11 32.11 11.19
N PHE A 49 -11.08 30.85 10.74
CA PHE A 49 -9.94 30.29 10.02
C PHE A 49 -9.87 30.80 8.57
N ASP A 50 -8.64 30.98 8.05
CA ASP A 50 -8.43 31.36 6.66
C ASP A 50 -8.95 30.29 5.68
N TRP A 51 -9.12 30.69 4.42
CA TRP A 51 -9.71 29.81 3.41
C TRP A 51 -8.85 28.57 3.12
N ASP A 52 -7.53 28.69 3.09
CA ASP A 52 -6.64 27.57 2.75
C ASP A 52 -6.68 26.50 3.84
N THR A 53 -6.71 26.90 5.11
CA THR A 53 -6.92 26.00 6.25
C THR A 53 -8.26 25.27 6.18
N ARG A 54 -9.34 25.99 5.86
CA ARG A 54 -10.69 25.41 5.78
C ARG A 54 -10.86 24.46 4.60
N LYS A 55 -10.42 24.88 3.41
CA LYS A 55 -10.62 24.16 2.15
C LYS A 55 -10.07 22.73 2.18
N LEU A 56 -8.99 22.49 2.91
CA LEU A 56 -8.38 21.16 3.06
C LEU A 56 -9.33 20.13 3.70
N ASN A 57 -10.25 20.59 4.56
CA ASN A 57 -11.12 19.73 5.36
C ASN A 57 -12.59 19.76 4.90
N ILE A 58 -12.92 20.55 3.88
CA ILE A 58 -14.26 20.55 3.30
C ILE A 58 -14.44 19.27 2.47
N GLU A 59 -15.41 18.46 2.87
CA GLU A 59 -15.84 17.28 2.13
C GLU A 59 -17.29 17.48 1.67
N THR A 60 -17.56 17.19 0.40
CA THR A 60 -18.92 17.13 -0.13
C THR A 60 -19.32 15.67 -0.32
N GLN A 61 -20.63 15.42 -0.42
CA GLN A 61 -21.12 14.09 -0.76
C GLN A 61 -20.55 13.61 -2.11
N GLU A 62 -20.49 14.52 -3.10
CA GLU A 62 -19.96 14.23 -4.43
C GLU A 62 -18.46 13.86 -4.37
N SER A 63 -17.63 14.65 -3.68
CA SER A 63 -16.19 14.35 -3.55
C SER A 63 -15.94 13.04 -2.81
N SER A 64 -16.75 12.75 -1.78
CA SER A 64 -16.66 11.50 -1.02
C SER A 64 -17.00 10.28 -1.89
N LEU A 65 -18.05 10.38 -2.72
CA LEU A 65 -18.44 9.33 -3.64
C LEU A 65 -17.41 9.13 -4.76
N ASP A 66 -16.90 10.21 -5.33
CA ASP A 66 -15.84 10.16 -6.34
C ASP A 66 -14.57 9.47 -5.80
N LYS A 67 -14.14 9.79 -4.57
CA LYS A 67 -13.02 9.11 -3.90
C LYS A 67 -13.26 7.60 -3.76
N LYS A 68 -14.46 7.19 -3.35
CA LYS A 68 -14.84 5.77 -3.22
C LYS A 68 -14.85 5.07 -4.58
N MET A 69 -15.42 5.71 -5.60
CA MET A 69 -15.45 5.19 -6.97
C MET A 69 -14.03 4.96 -7.51
N LYS A 70 -13.15 5.96 -7.39
CA LYS A 70 -11.74 5.86 -7.80
C LYS A 70 -10.98 4.77 -7.05
N ALA A 71 -11.23 4.62 -5.75
CA ALA A 71 -10.63 3.54 -4.96
C ALA A 71 -11.10 2.16 -5.44
N GLN A 72 -12.40 2.01 -5.74
CA GLN A 72 -12.96 0.78 -6.27
C GLN A 72 -12.43 0.48 -7.67
N GLU A 73 -12.34 1.48 -8.55
CA GLU A 73 -11.76 1.35 -9.89
C GLU A 73 -10.29 0.88 -9.82
N LYS A 74 -9.49 1.45 -8.93
CA LYS A 74 -8.11 1.02 -8.69
C LYS A 74 -8.04 -0.44 -8.23
N ASN A 75 -8.96 -0.86 -7.38
CA ASN A 75 -9.03 -2.25 -6.92
C ASN A 75 -9.41 -3.20 -8.05
N ILE A 76 -10.38 -2.83 -8.89
CA ILE A 76 -10.78 -3.60 -10.08
C ILE A 76 -9.58 -3.78 -11.01
N ARG A 77 -8.88 -2.69 -11.38
CA ARG A 77 -7.69 -2.77 -12.25
C ARG A 77 -6.61 -3.69 -11.69
N LYS A 78 -6.36 -3.67 -10.38
CA LYS A 78 -5.41 -4.58 -9.72
C LYS A 78 -5.87 -6.04 -9.80
N MET A 79 -7.15 -6.31 -9.62
CA MET A 79 -7.70 -7.66 -9.71
C MET A 79 -7.64 -8.18 -11.15
N GLU A 80 -7.98 -7.35 -12.14
CA GLU A 80 -7.86 -7.67 -13.56
C GLU A 80 -6.41 -8.01 -13.93
N GLN A 81 -5.45 -7.19 -13.49
CA GLN A 81 -4.04 -7.47 -13.71
C GLN A 81 -3.60 -8.81 -13.11
N LYS A 82 -3.93 -9.08 -11.84
CA LYS A 82 -3.59 -10.36 -11.20
C LYS A 82 -4.26 -11.55 -11.86
N ASN A 83 -5.48 -11.36 -12.34
CA ASN A 83 -6.22 -12.40 -13.05
C ASN A 83 -5.55 -12.72 -14.39
N GLU A 84 -5.13 -11.70 -15.12
CA GLU A 84 -4.40 -11.87 -16.38
C GLU A 84 -3.04 -12.56 -16.15
N GLU A 85 -2.29 -12.15 -15.12
CA GLU A 85 -1.02 -12.78 -14.75
C GLU A 85 -1.20 -14.29 -14.47
N LYS A 86 -2.21 -14.66 -13.67
CA LYS A 86 -2.52 -16.08 -13.39
C LYS A 86 -2.98 -16.82 -14.63
N LYS A 87 -3.80 -16.19 -15.49
CA LYS A 87 -4.23 -16.80 -16.75
C LYS A 87 -3.02 -17.13 -17.63
N MET A 88 -2.06 -16.20 -17.73
CA MET A 88 -0.85 -16.42 -18.52
C MET A 88 0.04 -17.51 -17.93
N GLU A 89 0.14 -17.61 -16.60
CA GLU A 89 0.89 -18.68 -15.93
C GLU A 89 0.27 -20.06 -16.20
N LEU A 90 -1.05 -20.18 -16.12
CA LEU A 90 -1.76 -21.42 -16.46
C LEU A 90 -1.55 -21.80 -17.93
N LEU A 91 -1.73 -20.85 -18.85
CA LEU A 91 -1.50 -21.08 -20.29
C LEU A 91 -0.04 -21.48 -20.58
N PHE A 92 0.92 -20.87 -19.89
CA PHE A 92 2.32 -21.25 -20.02
C PHE A 92 2.55 -22.71 -19.62
N ASN A 93 2.00 -23.13 -18.48
CA ASN A 93 2.09 -24.53 -18.04
C ASN A 93 1.42 -25.50 -19.03
N GLU A 94 0.26 -25.14 -19.60
CA GLU A 94 -0.39 -25.95 -20.63
C GLU A 94 0.50 -26.12 -21.88
N VAL A 95 1.14 -25.04 -22.35
CA VAL A 95 2.04 -25.08 -23.51
C VAL A 95 3.27 -25.95 -23.22
N ILE A 96 3.87 -25.82 -22.03
CA ILE A 96 4.97 -26.69 -21.58
C ILE A 96 4.54 -28.16 -21.52
N ASN A 97 3.29 -28.42 -21.15
CA ASN A 97 2.71 -29.77 -21.11
C ASN A 97 2.22 -30.28 -22.48
N GLY A 98 2.52 -29.59 -23.57
CA GLY A 98 2.30 -30.07 -24.94
C GLY A 98 1.13 -29.44 -25.68
N LYS A 99 0.42 -28.46 -25.10
CA LYS A 99 -0.56 -27.66 -25.85
C LYS A 99 0.15 -26.87 -26.95
N SER A 100 -0.39 -26.88 -28.17
CA SER A 100 0.19 -26.12 -29.28
C SER A 100 0.02 -24.63 -29.06
N TYR A 101 1.10 -23.86 -29.17
CA TYR A 101 1.04 -22.39 -29.11
C TYR A 101 0.22 -21.77 -30.25
N LEU A 102 -0.02 -22.52 -31.33
CA LEU A 102 -0.87 -22.09 -32.46
C LEU A 102 -2.35 -22.02 -32.07
N GLU A 103 -2.75 -22.62 -30.95
CA GLU A 103 -4.11 -22.56 -30.43
C GLU A 103 -4.39 -21.30 -29.60
N LEU A 104 -3.37 -20.47 -29.34
CA LEU A 104 -3.51 -19.26 -28.54
C LEU A 104 -4.01 -18.09 -29.40
N ASP A 105 -4.88 -17.25 -28.83
CA ASP A 105 -5.30 -16.02 -29.48
C ASP A 105 -4.18 -14.95 -29.48
N ALA A 106 -4.33 -13.90 -30.28
CA ALA A 106 -3.33 -12.84 -30.39
C ALA A 106 -3.01 -12.12 -29.06
N ARG A 107 -3.98 -12.02 -28.15
CA ARG A 107 -3.78 -11.41 -26.82
C ARG A 107 -3.03 -12.35 -25.91
N GLU A 108 -3.38 -13.63 -25.94
CA GLU A 108 -2.71 -14.70 -25.18
C GLU A 108 -1.26 -14.86 -25.63
N LEU A 109 -1.01 -14.89 -26.94
CA LEU A 109 0.35 -14.93 -27.48
C LEU A 109 1.18 -13.71 -27.06
N LYS A 110 0.58 -12.51 -27.09
CA LYS A 110 1.23 -11.28 -26.59
C LYS A 110 1.53 -11.36 -25.10
N GLY A 111 0.63 -11.91 -24.30
CA GLY A 111 0.83 -12.14 -22.87
C GLY A 111 1.95 -13.15 -22.60
N MET A 112 1.97 -14.25 -23.34
CA MET A 112 3.02 -15.28 -23.28
C MET A 112 4.40 -14.73 -23.60
N ILE A 113 4.54 -13.90 -24.64
CA ILE A 113 5.82 -13.25 -24.99
C ILE A 113 6.34 -12.42 -23.80
N LYS A 114 5.46 -11.66 -23.14
CA LYS A 114 5.82 -10.86 -21.96
C LYS A 114 6.25 -11.74 -20.78
N LEU A 115 5.50 -12.82 -20.51
CA LEU A 115 5.80 -13.74 -19.42
C LEU A 115 7.14 -14.45 -19.63
N ILE A 116 7.42 -14.92 -20.85
CA ILE A 116 8.70 -15.55 -21.23
C ILE A 116 9.85 -14.56 -21.04
N ALA A 117 9.70 -13.32 -21.50
CA ALA A 117 10.72 -12.29 -21.32
C ALA A 117 11.00 -12.01 -19.83
N LEU A 118 9.95 -11.91 -19.00
CA LEU A 118 10.08 -11.72 -17.55
C LEU A 118 10.82 -12.89 -16.89
N ASN A 119 10.44 -14.12 -17.21
CA ASN A 119 11.07 -15.31 -16.64
C ASN A 119 12.52 -15.47 -17.08
N LYS A 120 12.84 -15.12 -18.34
CA LYS A 120 14.21 -15.11 -18.82
C LYS A 120 15.09 -14.16 -18.01
N THR A 121 14.63 -12.94 -17.75
CA THR A 121 15.36 -11.97 -16.90
C THR A 121 15.59 -12.51 -15.48
N LYS A 122 14.58 -13.15 -14.88
CA LYS A 122 14.71 -13.76 -13.54
C LYS A 122 15.74 -14.89 -13.53
N VAL A 123 15.76 -15.73 -14.56
CA VAL A 123 16.76 -16.80 -14.72
C VAL A 123 18.16 -16.20 -14.88
N ASP A 124 18.31 -15.15 -15.69
CA ASP A 124 19.59 -14.47 -15.90
C ASP A 124 20.11 -13.82 -14.60
N GLU A 125 19.23 -13.24 -13.79
CA GLU A 125 19.58 -12.68 -12.47
C GLU A 125 20.00 -13.77 -11.48
N CYS A 126 19.23 -14.87 -11.39
CA CYS A 126 19.57 -16.02 -10.55
C CYS A 126 20.92 -16.64 -10.94
N LYS A 127 21.20 -16.72 -12.25
CA LYS A 127 22.49 -17.20 -12.75
C LYS A 127 23.67 -16.32 -12.29
N LYS A 128 23.51 -15.00 -12.25
CA LYS A 128 24.56 -14.08 -11.78
C LYS A 128 24.85 -14.26 -10.28
N GLN A 129 23.80 -14.37 -9.46
CA GLN A 129 23.94 -14.57 -8.02
C GLN A 129 24.73 -15.85 -7.69
N LEU A 130 24.43 -16.96 -8.39
CA LEU A 130 25.17 -18.21 -8.23
C LEU A 130 26.65 -18.09 -8.62
N GLN A 131 26.97 -17.32 -9.66
CA GLN A 131 28.37 -17.08 -10.08
C GLN A 131 29.16 -16.19 -9.13
N GLU A 132 28.49 -15.35 -8.34
CA GLU A 132 29.10 -14.47 -7.33
C GLU A 132 29.37 -15.24 -6.02
N GLU A 133 28.50 -16.19 -5.64
CA GLU A 133 28.68 -17.05 -4.45
C GLU A 133 29.80 -18.10 -4.61
N ASP A 134 30.05 -18.57 -5.84
CA ASP A 134 31.11 -19.56 -6.14
C ASP A 134 32.55 -18.95 -6.17
N GLN A 135 32.73 -17.67 -5.86
CA GLN A 135 34.08 -17.09 -5.76
C GLN A 135 34.76 -17.47 -4.43
N PRO A 136 35.97 -18.07 -4.43
CA PRO A 136 36.64 -18.47 -3.20
C PRO A 136 37.01 -17.24 -2.35
N ILE A 137 36.65 -17.28 -1.07
CA ILE A 137 37.14 -16.36 -0.04
C ILE A 137 38.67 -16.44 -0.06
N LYS A 138 39.34 -15.39 -0.54
CA LYS A 138 40.78 -15.24 -0.39
C LYS A 138 41.08 -14.92 1.08
N ASN A 139 41.29 -15.96 1.89
CA ASN A 139 41.82 -15.82 3.25
C ASN A 139 43.27 -15.34 3.15
N ASN A 140 43.50 -14.06 3.46
CA ASN A 140 44.83 -13.53 3.77
C ASN A 140 45.00 -13.55 5.30
N ASP A 141 45.23 -14.73 5.86
CA ASP A 141 45.70 -14.87 7.24
C ASP A 141 47.20 -15.15 7.23
N ASN A 142 48.00 -14.09 7.24
CA ASN A 142 49.40 -14.15 7.65
C ASN A 142 49.66 -12.94 8.54
N ASN A 143 49.57 -13.14 9.86
CA ASN A 143 50.41 -12.51 10.90
C ASN A 143 49.89 -12.96 12.27
N ILE A 144 50.41 -14.07 12.79
CA ILE A 144 50.44 -14.31 14.24
C ILE A 144 51.90 -14.48 14.64
N GLU A 145 52.33 -13.55 15.46
CA GLU A 145 53.65 -13.44 16.07
C GLU A 145 53.98 -14.68 16.91
N GLU A 146 55.07 -15.38 16.60
CA GLU A 146 55.73 -16.29 17.53
C GLU A 146 56.51 -15.47 18.57
N LYS A 147 55.90 -15.21 19.73
CA LYS A 147 56.64 -14.91 20.95
C LYS A 147 57.14 -16.22 21.56
N ASN A 148 58.43 -16.49 21.39
CA ASN A 148 59.15 -17.55 22.07
C ASN A 148 59.33 -17.20 23.56
N ASP A 149 58.51 -17.79 24.43
CA ASP A 149 58.77 -17.80 25.87
C ASP A 149 59.48 -19.09 26.29
N SER A 150 60.55 -18.86 27.04
CA SER A 150 61.59 -19.81 27.43
C SER A 150 61.12 -20.82 28.47
N ILE A 151 61.46 -22.10 28.29
CA ILE A 151 61.34 -23.14 29.34
C ILE A 151 62.72 -23.30 30.01
N PRO A 152 62.86 -23.15 31.34
CA PRO A 152 64.12 -23.42 32.04
C PRO A 152 64.37 -24.92 32.20
N LYS A 153 65.62 -25.34 31.94
CA LYS A 153 66.12 -26.69 32.22
C LYS A 153 66.25 -26.89 33.72
N ASN A 154 65.58 -27.90 34.27
CA ASN A 154 65.78 -28.35 35.65
C ASN A 154 66.72 -29.57 35.66
N ASN A 155 67.82 -29.45 36.40
CA ASN A 155 68.80 -30.50 36.63
C ASN A 155 68.32 -31.45 37.74
N TYR A 156 68.50 -32.76 37.55
CA TYR A 156 68.68 -33.71 38.65
C TYR A 156 69.85 -34.65 38.33
N VAL A 157 70.86 -34.53 39.20
CA VAL A 157 71.96 -35.44 39.61
C VAL A 157 72.49 -36.46 38.60
#